data_AF-A0A3B0TAF2-F1
#
_entry.id   AF-A0A3B0TAF2-F1
#
_cell.length_a   1.000
_cell.length_b   1.000
_cell.length_c   1.000
_cell.angle_alpha   90.00
_cell.angle_beta   90.00
_cell.angle_gamma   90.00
#
_symmetry.space_group_name_H-M   'P 1'
#
loop_
_entity.id
_entity.type
_entity.pdbx_description
1 polymer ?
#
loop_
_entity_poly.entity_id
_entity_poly.type
_entity_poly.pdbx_seq_one_letter_code
_entity_poly.pdbx_strand_id
1 'polypeptide(L)'
;MESILEVDFKLFTKSVFCKECYIFVLYFSGQMDNPKKSPNGRNVKSTEKGTANSHERRKDFLSESEMKVLLGFAKKSRYPKRNYLLLLMIYRHGLRVSEAIQLKRTDINIKESRIWVSRLKNGLSVEHPISGDELRAIKGYFASRKDNLP
;
A
#
# COMPACT_ATOMS: atom_id res chain seq x y z
N MET A 1 -15.79 -5.33 -3.64
CA MET A 1 -14.37 -5.68 -3.52
C MET A 1 -13.58 -4.39 -3.48
N GLU A 2 -13.64 -3.70 -2.36
CA GLU A 2 -12.93 -2.43 -2.18
C GLU A 2 -12.04 -2.58 -0.96
N SER A 3 -10.79 -2.21 -1.17
CA SER A 3 -9.70 -2.46 -0.26
C SER A 3 -9.80 -1.59 1.00
N ILE A 4 -9.19 -2.04 2.11
CA ILE A 4 -9.24 -1.41 3.44
C ILE A 4 -8.83 0.09 3.41
N LEU A 5 -8.14 0.54 2.36
CA LEU A 5 -7.55 1.88 2.24
C LEU A 5 -8.27 2.80 1.24
N GLU A 6 -9.29 2.32 0.54
CA GLU A 6 -9.95 3.07 -0.52
C GLU A 6 -10.92 4.13 0.03
N VAL A 7 -11.60 3.82 1.15
CA VAL A 7 -12.56 4.73 1.80
C VAL A 7 -11.85 5.91 2.47
N ASP A 8 -10.68 5.66 3.05
CA ASP A 8 -9.91 6.68 3.76
C ASP A 8 -9.07 7.57 2.82
N PHE A 9 -8.76 7.11 1.60
CA PHE A 9 -8.13 7.97 0.59
C PHE A 9 -9.13 9.03 0.05
N LYS A 10 -10.42 8.67 -0.06
CA LYS A 10 -11.50 9.59 -0.45
C LYS A 10 -11.74 10.73 0.55
N LEU A 11 -11.33 10.57 1.81
CA LEU A 11 -11.33 11.61 2.85
C LEU A 11 -9.98 12.34 2.98
N PHE A 12 -8.88 11.69 2.60
CA PHE A 12 -7.55 12.32 2.55
C PHE A 12 -7.43 13.34 1.41
N THR A 13 -8.16 13.16 0.30
CA THR A 13 -8.20 14.11 -0.82
C THR A 13 -9.10 15.34 -0.58
N LYS A 14 -9.82 15.43 0.55
CA LYS A 14 -10.83 16.47 0.79
C LYS A 14 -10.40 17.67 1.63
N SER A 15 -9.17 17.75 2.14
CA SER A 15 -8.68 19.01 2.70
C SER A 15 -7.24 19.28 2.26
N VAL A 16 -7.10 20.34 1.47
CA VAL A 16 -5.90 20.88 0.82
C VAL A 16 -5.62 20.30 -0.58
N PHE A 17 -6.36 20.89 -1.53
CA PHE A 17 -6.08 21.04 -2.95
C PHE A 17 -4.59 21.26 -3.29
N CYS A 18 -4.08 20.50 -4.26
CA CYS A 18 -3.48 21.10 -5.46
C CYS A 18 -4.05 20.34 -6.67
N LYS A 19 -4.59 21.10 -7.62
CA LYS A 19 -5.50 20.68 -8.68
C LYS A 19 -4.70 20.00 -9.80
N GLU A 20 -4.97 18.74 -10.07
CA GLU A 20 -5.19 18.21 -11.41
C GLU A 20 -5.71 16.77 -11.32
N CYS A 21 -6.69 16.47 -12.17
CA CYS A 21 -7.23 15.13 -12.47
C CYS A 21 -8.20 14.52 -11.45
N TYR A 22 -9.41 15.08 -11.44
CA TYR A 22 -10.63 14.30 -11.22
C TYR A 22 -11.16 13.87 -12.59
N ILE A 23 -11.43 12.57 -12.80
CA ILE A 23 -12.43 12.03 -13.76
C ILE A 23 -12.65 10.58 -13.30
N PHE A 24 -13.74 10.30 -12.58
CA PHE A 24 -15.10 10.03 -13.07
C PHE A 24 -15.28 8.53 -13.34
N VAL A 25 -16.07 7.92 -12.46
CA VAL A 25 -16.60 6.57 -12.57
C VAL A 25 -17.69 6.56 -13.64
N LEU A 26 -17.60 5.67 -14.62
CA LEU A 26 -18.79 5.13 -15.30
C LEU A 26 -18.65 3.62 -15.52
N TYR A 27 -19.72 2.93 -15.11
CA TYR A 27 -20.25 1.66 -15.61
C TYR A 27 -19.66 1.17 -16.93
N PHE A 28 -19.32 -0.13 -17.02
CA PHE A 28 -19.51 -0.89 -18.26
C PHE A 28 -19.57 -2.40 -17.98
N SER A 29 -20.78 -2.95 -17.98
CA SER A 29 -21.03 -4.30 -18.46
C SER A 29 -20.82 -4.26 -19.97
N GLY A 30 -19.85 -4.99 -20.51
CA GLY A 30 -19.63 -5.06 -21.96
C GLY A 30 -18.35 -5.81 -22.31
N GLN A 31 -18.50 -6.90 -23.05
CA GLN A 31 -17.38 -7.55 -23.75
C GLN A 31 -16.70 -6.55 -24.68
N MET A 32 -15.37 -6.50 -24.70
CA MET A 32 -14.60 -5.85 -25.77
C MET A 32 -13.22 -6.52 -25.90
N ASP A 33 -13.10 -7.33 -26.94
CA ASP A 33 -12.05 -7.35 -27.97
C ASP A 33 -10.57 -7.23 -27.62
N ASN A 34 -9.86 -8.23 -28.15
CA ASN A 34 -8.42 -8.39 -28.37
C ASN A 34 -7.63 -7.06 -28.50
N PRO A 35 -6.60 -6.81 -27.66
CA PRO A 35 -5.82 -5.59 -27.75
C PRO A 35 -5.00 -5.57 -29.03
N LYS A 36 -5.36 -4.66 -29.96
CA LYS A 36 -4.58 -4.33 -31.15
C LYS A 36 -3.19 -3.82 -30.71
N LYS A 37 -2.14 -4.48 -31.22
CA LYS A 37 -0.73 -4.16 -30.98
C LYS A 37 -0.45 -2.68 -31.30
N SER A 38 -0.05 -1.88 -30.31
CA SER A 38 0.34 -0.48 -30.53
C SER A 38 1.58 -0.40 -31.43
N PRO A 39 1.70 0.62 -32.31
CA PRO A 39 2.86 0.74 -33.18
C PRO A 39 4.12 1.07 -32.37
N ASN A 40 5.23 0.63 -32.95
CA ASN A 40 6.59 0.63 -32.46
C ASN A 40 6.94 1.84 -31.54
N GLY A 41 7.05 1.59 -30.24
CA GLY A 41 7.60 2.58 -29.31
C GLY A 41 9.05 2.88 -29.71
N ARG A 42 9.37 4.16 -29.91
CA ARG A 42 10.77 4.58 -30.14
C ARG A 42 11.60 4.11 -28.94
N ASN A 43 12.48 3.15 -29.14
CA ASN A 43 13.53 2.82 -28.18
C ASN A 43 14.54 3.97 -28.20
N VAL A 44 14.27 4.99 -27.41
CA VAL A 44 15.27 5.99 -27.08
C VAL A 44 16.20 5.30 -26.09
N LYS A 45 17.44 5.00 -26.51
CA LYS A 45 18.49 4.57 -25.57
C LYS A 45 18.54 5.62 -24.47
N SER A 46 18.01 5.30 -23.29
CA SER A 46 18.38 6.02 -22.10
C SER A 46 19.88 5.78 -21.97
N THR A 47 20.67 6.81 -22.22
CA THR A 47 22.05 6.82 -21.75
C THR A 47 22.03 6.44 -20.28
N GLU A 48 22.99 5.63 -19.82
CA GLU A 48 23.14 5.21 -18.43
C GLU A 48 23.33 6.45 -17.55
N LYS A 49 22.24 7.14 -17.26
CA LYS A 49 22.19 8.21 -16.29
C LYS A 49 22.28 7.51 -14.96
N GLY A 50 23.50 7.40 -14.44
CA GLY A 50 23.70 7.24 -13.01
C GLY A 50 22.71 8.15 -12.31
N THR A 51 21.85 7.58 -11.47
CA THR A 51 20.78 8.38 -10.84
C THR A 51 21.42 9.58 -10.17
N ALA A 52 20.89 10.80 -10.37
CA ALA A 52 21.49 12.04 -9.85
C ALA A 52 21.75 11.99 -8.32
N ASN A 53 21.05 11.09 -7.63
CA ASN A 53 21.14 10.88 -6.19
C ASN A 53 22.19 9.83 -5.76
N SER A 54 22.90 9.19 -6.71
CA SER A 54 23.86 8.12 -6.40
C SER A 54 25.10 8.63 -5.67
N HIS A 55 25.40 9.92 -5.77
CA HIS A 55 26.58 10.54 -5.15
C HIS A 55 26.29 11.05 -3.71
N GLU A 56 25.03 11.12 -3.28
CA GLU A 56 24.63 11.71 -1.99
C GLU A 56 23.98 10.71 -1.01
N ARG A 57 23.44 9.58 -1.49
CA ARG A 57 22.89 8.56 -0.60
C ARG A 57 23.99 7.70 0.02
N ARG A 58 24.37 8.01 1.26
CA ARG A 58 25.28 7.15 2.04
C ARG A 58 24.61 5.89 2.60
N LYS A 59 23.27 5.83 2.66
CA LYS A 59 22.52 4.69 3.23
C LYS A 59 21.12 4.57 2.61
N ASP A 60 20.81 3.39 2.09
CA ASP A 60 19.53 3.10 1.39
C ASP A 60 18.51 2.32 2.25
N PHE A 61 18.80 2.13 3.55
CA PHE A 61 17.96 1.33 4.45
C PHE A 61 17.77 1.97 5.82
N LEU A 62 16.63 1.66 6.44
CA LEU A 62 16.27 2.08 7.78
C LEU A 62 16.80 1.07 8.81
N SER A 63 17.47 1.58 9.84
CA SER A 63 17.79 0.82 11.05
C SER A 63 16.56 0.66 11.94
N GLU A 64 16.61 -0.27 12.89
CA GLU A 64 15.49 -0.52 13.81
C GLU A 64 15.16 0.71 14.68
N SER A 65 16.18 1.47 15.11
CA SER A 65 16.01 2.70 15.88
C SER A 65 15.34 3.80 15.05
N GLU A 66 15.76 3.99 13.80
CA GLU A 66 15.14 4.94 12.87
C GLU A 66 13.67 4.55 12.61
N MET A 67 13.40 3.24 12.45
CA MET A 67 12.04 2.74 12.28
C MET A 67 11.17 3.00 13.51
N LYS A 68 11.71 2.83 14.73
CA LYS A 68 10.99 3.15 15.98
C LYS A 68 10.61 4.64 16.04
N VAL A 69 11.53 5.53 15.65
CA VAL A 69 11.27 6.97 15.57
C VAL A 69 10.16 7.27 14.55
N LEU A 70 10.24 6.67 13.36
CA LEU A 70 9.25 6.80 12.29
C LEU A 70 7.85 6.35 12.77
N LEU A 71 7.77 5.20 13.45
CA LEU A 71 6.53 4.71 14.06
C LEU A 71 6.01 5.63 15.16
N GLY A 72 6.90 6.27 15.93
CA GLY A 72 6.56 7.28 16.92
C GLY A 72 5.87 8.50 16.29
N PHE A 73 6.38 8.98 15.15
CA PHE A 73 5.74 10.06 14.39
C PHE A 73 4.43 9.64 13.75
N ALA A 74 4.32 8.40 13.25
CA ALA A 74 3.08 7.89 12.67
C ALA A 74 1.91 7.95 13.66
N LYS A 75 2.16 7.72 14.96
CA LYS A 75 1.16 7.86 16.03
C LYS A 75 0.70 9.29 16.29
N LYS A 76 1.45 10.30 15.86
CA LYS A 76 1.10 11.73 15.99
C LYS A 76 0.41 12.30 14.75
N SER A 77 0.29 11.50 13.69
CA SER A 77 -0.31 11.90 12.42
C SER A 77 -1.84 12.01 12.52
N ARG A 78 -2.48 12.61 11.49
CA ARG A 78 -3.95 12.75 11.37
C ARG A 78 -4.69 11.40 11.50
N TYR A 79 -4.12 10.33 10.95
CA TYR A 79 -4.67 8.98 11.02
C TYR A 79 -3.69 8.05 11.73
N PRO A 80 -3.61 8.11 13.07
CA PRO A 80 -2.51 7.51 13.80
C PRO A 80 -2.55 5.98 13.76
N LYS A 81 -3.74 5.39 13.93
CA LYS A 81 -3.92 3.93 13.88
C LYS A 81 -3.62 3.35 12.50
N ARG A 82 -4.14 3.99 11.44
CA ARG A 82 -3.96 3.58 10.05
C ARG A 82 -2.50 3.66 9.63
N ASN A 83 -1.85 4.81 9.86
CA ASN A 83 -0.49 5.04 9.42
C ASN A 83 0.52 4.19 10.21
N TYR A 84 0.29 4.02 11.52
CA TYR A 84 1.10 3.11 12.34
C TYR A 84 1.01 1.67 11.85
N LEU A 85 -0.21 1.18 11.60
CA LEU A 85 -0.42 -0.18 11.08
C LEU A 85 0.23 -0.36 9.70
N LEU A 86 0.03 0.58 8.79
CA LEU A 86 0.57 0.50 7.43
C LEU A 86 2.11 0.41 7.44
N LEU A 87 2.78 1.28 8.20
CA LEU A 87 4.24 1.25 8.33
C LEU A 87 4.73 -0.07 8.92
N LEU A 88 4.08 -0.55 9.97
CA LEU A 88 4.46 -1.77 10.66
C LEU A 88 4.38 -2.98 9.71
N MET A 89 3.27 -3.09 8.96
CA MET A 89 3.06 -4.17 8.01
C MET A 89 4.03 -4.14 6.83
N ILE A 90 4.29 -2.95 6.27
CA ILE A 90 5.26 -2.80 5.17
C ILE A 90 6.66 -3.20 5.62
N TYR A 91 7.08 -2.76 6.82
CA TYR A 91 8.41 -3.02 7.34
C TYR A 91 8.66 -4.51 7.63
N ARG A 92 7.67 -5.23 8.18
CA ARG A 92 7.83 -6.63 8.61
C ARG A 92 7.58 -7.64 7.49
N HIS A 93 6.58 -7.39 6.65
CA HIS A 93 6.18 -8.33 5.59
C HIS A 93 6.73 -7.95 4.20
N GLY A 94 7.41 -6.80 4.08
CA GLY A 94 7.98 -6.33 2.81
C GLY A 94 6.91 -6.15 1.73
N LEU A 95 5.76 -5.60 2.12
CA LEU A 95 4.64 -5.38 1.19
C LEU A 95 4.99 -4.25 0.22
N ARG A 96 4.72 -4.45 -1.07
CA ARG A 96 4.77 -3.34 -2.04
C ARG A 96 3.61 -2.40 -1.77
N VAL A 97 3.77 -1.12 -2.14
CA VAL A 97 2.73 -0.10 -1.96
C VAL A 97 1.40 -0.54 -2.57
N SER A 98 1.42 -1.10 -3.78
CA SER A 98 0.22 -1.62 -4.45
C SER A 98 -0.44 -2.78 -3.70
N GLU A 99 0.35 -3.67 -3.09
CA GLU A 99 -0.13 -4.84 -2.36
C GLU A 99 -0.71 -4.43 -1.01
N ALA A 100 -0.04 -3.51 -0.31
CA ALA A 100 -0.51 -2.94 0.95
C ALA A 100 -1.85 -2.21 0.78
N ILE A 101 -2.01 -1.48 -0.33
CA ILE A 101 -3.27 -0.79 -0.67
C ILE A 101 -4.39 -1.80 -0.95
N GLN A 102 -4.11 -2.91 -1.64
CA GLN A 102 -5.11 -3.89 -2.05
C GLN A 102 -5.51 -4.89 -0.95
N LEU A 103 -4.88 -4.83 0.22
CA LEU A 103 -5.14 -5.75 1.32
C LEU A 103 -6.61 -5.66 1.79
N LYS A 104 -7.25 -6.82 1.94
CA LYS A 104 -8.64 -6.94 2.41
C LYS A 104 -8.70 -7.51 3.82
N ARG A 105 -9.85 -7.37 4.51
CA ARG A 105 -10.03 -7.93 5.86
C ARG A 105 -10.12 -9.45 5.79
N THR A 106 -10.66 -9.97 4.69
CA THR A 106 -10.74 -11.41 4.39
C THR A 106 -9.37 -12.08 4.31
N ASP A 107 -8.34 -11.32 3.93
CA ASP A 107 -6.99 -11.85 3.76
C ASP A 107 -6.24 -11.97 5.10
N ILE A 108 -6.78 -11.37 6.17
CA ILE A 108 -6.19 -11.39 7.51
C ILE A 108 -6.96 -12.36 8.40
N ASN A 109 -6.33 -13.48 8.75
CA ASN A 109 -6.86 -14.41 9.73
C ASN A 109 -6.37 -14.05 11.15
N ILE A 110 -7.23 -13.35 11.91
CA ILE A 110 -6.92 -12.92 13.29
C ILE A 110 -6.83 -14.11 14.26
N LYS A 111 -7.54 -15.23 13.98
CA LYS A 111 -7.54 -16.40 14.86
C LYS A 111 -6.22 -17.16 14.77
N GLU A 112 -5.76 -17.37 13.54
CA GLU A 112 -4.50 -18.08 13.26
C GLU A 112 -3.28 -17.16 13.28
N SER A 113 -3.49 -15.85 13.40
CA SER A 113 -2.42 -14.84 13.31
C SER A 113 -1.62 -14.96 12.01
N ARG A 114 -2.33 -15.14 10.89
CA ARG A 114 -1.72 -15.25 9.55
C ARG A 114 -2.31 -14.20 8.61
N ILE A 115 -1.47 -13.73 7.69
CA ILE A 115 -1.87 -12.83 6.62
C ILE A 115 -1.57 -13.46 5.28
N TRP A 116 -2.59 -13.47 4.41
CA TRP A 116 -2.45 -13.85 3.01
C TRP A 116 -2.00 -12.64 2.20
N VAL A 117 -0.91 -12.78 1.43
CA VAL A 117 -0.40 -11.71 0.57
C VAL A 117 -0.42 -12.17 -0.88
N SER A 118 -1.30 -11.58 -1.70
CA SER A 118 -1.37 -11.81 -3.14
C SER A 118 -0.37 -10.89 -3.87
N ARG A 119 0.68 -11.48 -4.47
CA ARG A 119 1.72 -10.73 -5.18
C ARG A 119 1.34 -10.57 -6.66
N LEU A 120 1.38 -9.34 -7.18
CA LEU A 120 0.84 -9.01 -8.52
C LEU A 120 1.73 -9.39 -9.71
N LYS A 121 3.06 -9.36 -9.57
CA LYS A 121 4.02 -9.50 -10.69
C LYS A 121 4.75 -10.86 -10.69
N ASN A 122 4.00 -11.96 -10.74
CA ASN A 122 4.57 -13.32 -10.71
C ASN A 122 5.27 -13.68 -9.39
N GLY A 123 4.84 -13.08 -8.28
CA GLY A 123 5.29 -13.52 -6.96
C GLY A 123 4.45 -14.71 -6.49
N LEU A 124 5.09 -15.63 -5.76
CA LEU A 124 4.35 -16.65 -5.03
C LEU A 124 3.52 -15.95 -3.95
N SER A 125 2.21 -16.20 -3.95
CA SER A 125 1.33 -15.80 -2.86
C SER A 125 1.67 -16.68 -1.66
N VAL A 126 2.05 -16.04 -0.55
CA VAL A 126 2.56 -16.72 0.64
C VAL A 126 1.82 -16.18 1.86
N GLU A 127 1.59 -17.08 2.82
CA GLU A 127 1.12 -16.71 4.15
C GLU A 127 2.28 -16.26 5.02
N HIS A 128 2.16 -15.05 5.57
CA HIS A 128 3.11 -14.55 6.54
C HIS A 128 2.54 -14.66 7.97
N PRO A 129 3.36 -15.05 8.96
CA PRO A 129 2.94 -15.04 10.36
C PRO A 129 2.90 -13.61 10.89
N ILE A 130 1.83 -13.28 11.62
CA ILE A 130 1.62 -11.97 12.25
C ILE A 130 2.13 -12.02 13.69
N SER A 131 2.96 -11.05 14.06
CA SER A 131 3.47 -10.90 15.41
C SER A 131 2.42 -10.28 16.35
N GLY A 132 2.50 -10.54 17.65
CA GLY A 132 1.47 -10.12 18.62
C GLY A 132 1.26 -8.60 18.70
N ASP A 133 2.31 -7.81 18.50
CA ASP A 133 2.26 -6.35 18.41
C ASP A 133 1.50 -5.87 17.18
N GLU A 134 1.69 -6.53 16.03
CA GLU A 134 0.95 -6.27 14.80
C GLU A 134 -0.52 -6.64 14.98
N LEU A 135 -0.80 -7.80 15.58
CA LEU A 135 -2.15 -8.26 15.84
C LEU A 135 -2.93 -7.29 16.73
N ARG A 136 -2.26 -6.70 17.73
CA ARG A 136 -2.84 -5.65 18.56
C ARG A 136 -3.13 -4.38 17.76
N ALA A 137 -2.23 -3.99 16.86
CA ALA A 137 -2.42 -2.84 15.98
C ALA A 137 -3.58 -3.05 15.00
N ILE A 138 -3.68 -4.24 14.39
CA ILE A 138 -4.77 -4.63 13.48
C ILE A 138 -6.11 -4.57 14.20
N LYS A 139 -6.23 -5.23 15.37
CA LYS A 139 -7.45 -5.19 16.19
C LYS A 139 -7.84 -3.75 16.55
N GLY A 140 -6.87 -2.93 16.94
CA GLY A 140 -7.10 -1.53 17.29
C GLY A 140 -7.58 -0.67 16.13
N TYR A 141 -7.11 -0.95 14.90
CA TYR A 141 -7.54 -0.29 13.68
C TYR A 141 -8.94 -0.76 13.23
N PHE A 142 -9.21 -2.07 13.26
CA PHE A 142 -10.53 -2.61 12.94
C PHE A 142 -11.62 -2.08 13.89
N ALA A 143 -11.30 -1.87 15.16
CA ALA A 143 -12.23 -1.26 16.10
C ALA A 143 -12.54 0.22 15.80
N SER A 144 -11.63 0.97 15.17
CA SER A 144 -11.91 2.36 14.74
C SER A 144 -12.67 2.46 13.43
N ARG A 145 -12.63 1.40 12.62
CA ARG A 145 -13.26 1.36 11.30
C ARG A 145 -14.78 1.22 11.47
N LYS A 146 -15.55 2.15 10.89
CA LYS A 146 -17.03 2.18 10.98
C LYS A 146 -17.71 1.66 9.72
N ASP A 147 -16.94 1.43 8.67
CA ASP A 147 -17.42 0.95 7.39
C ASP A 147 -17.42 -0.59 7.34
N ASN A 148 -18.50 -1.12 6.79
CA ASN A 148 -18.75 -2.56 6.63
C ASN A 148 -18.12 -3.12 5.35
N LEU A 149 -17.13 -2.43 4.80
CA LEU A 149 -16.46 -2.92 3.60
C LEU A 149 -15.57 -4.13 3.94
N PRO A 150 -15.60 -5.18 3.09
CA PRO A 150 -14.79 -6.38 3.27
C PRO A 150 -13.28 -6.11 3.23
#